data_AF-A0AAJ1RV33-F1
#
_entry.id   AF-A0AAJ1RV33-F1
#
_cell.length_a   1.000
_cell.length_b   1.000
_cell.length_c   1.000
_cell.angle_alpha   90.00
_cell.angle_beta   90.00
_cell.angle_gamma   90.00
#
_symmetry.space_group_name_H-M   'P 1'
#
loop_
_entity.id
_entity.type
_entity.pdbx_description
1 polymer ?
#
loop_
_entity_poly.entity_id
_entity_poly.type
_entity_poly.pdbx_seq_one_letter_code
_entity_poly.pdbx_strand_id
1 'polypeptide(L)'
;GDSVWEQLPTVDTLVRVADSTEDMILAMNWQPTLSIIGADGMPPVQVAGNVLRTNTDLKLSFRIPPGVDSESVLERAKQILEADPPYGAEVTFSPDSCADGFHAPPLGGAVSKAINEASTTLTGLPPLASWTGGTIPFMAMMQGKYPEATFLCTGSSGPGNNAHGPDEKLHIPSSKRLTAVLSATVAAISG
;
A
#
# COMPACT_ATOMS: atom_id res chain seq x y z
N GLY A 1 -6.04 -0.31 21.04
CA GLY A 1 -5.63 1.05 21.43
C GLY A 1 -5.57 1.90 20.18
N ASP A 2 -5.98 3.17 20.25
CA ASP A 2 -6.23 4.04 19.08
C ASP A 2 -4.97 4.64 18.41
N SER A 3 -3.80 4.05 18.65
CA SER A 3 -2.50 4.67 18.34
C SER A 3 -2.29 5.00 16.87
N VAL A 4 -2.95 4.32 15.93
CA VAL A 4 -2.83 4.59 14.49
C VAL A 4 -3.52 5.90 14.12
N TRP A 5 -4.68 6.19 14.70
CA TRP A 5 -5.45 7.40 14.40
C TRP A 5 -4.82 8.65 15.00
N GLU A 6 -4.37 8.53 16.25
CA GLU A 6 -3.78 9.64 17.02
C GLU A 6 -2.48 10.19 16.40
N GLN A 7 -1.85 9.44 15.49
CA GLN A 7 -0.65 9.87 14.76
C GLN A 7 -0.96 10.71 13.52
N LEU A 8 -2.21 10.73 13.06
CA LEU A 8 -2.60 11.47 11.86
C LEU A 8 -2.87 12.95 12.21
N PRO A 9 -2.52 13.89 11.32
CA PRO A 9 -2.84 15.30 11.51
C PRO A 9 -4.32 15.54 11.24
N THR A 10 -5.17 15.33 12.24
CA THR A 10 -6.63 15.47 12.14
C THR A 10 -7.12 16.76 12.79
N VAL A 11 -8.19 17.34 12.27
CA VAL A 11 -8.95 18.39 12.98
C VAL A 11 -9.97 17.75 13.93
N ASP A 12 -10.40 18.48 14.97
CA ASP A 12 -11.27 17.95 16.02
C ASP A 12 -12.61 17.39 15.52
N THR A 13 -13.10 17.89 14.38
CA THR A 13 -14.38 17.47 13.78
C THR A 13 -14.22 16.30 12.81
N LEU A 14 -12.99 15.87 12.51
CA LEU A 14 -12.76 14.76 11.61
C LEU A 14 -13.05 13.44 12.32
N VAL A 15 -13.93 12.65 11.71
CA VAL A 15 -14.25 11.31 12.20
C VAL A 15 -13.58 10.26 11.30
N ARG A 16 -13.21 9.13 11.92
CA ARG A 16 -12.73 7.95 11.20
C ARG A 16 -13.85 7.38 10.33
N VAL A 17 -13.48 6.86 9.17
CA VAL A 17 -14.37 6.02 8.35
C VAL A 17 -14.53 4.61 8.97
N ALA A 18 -13.52 4.13 9.69
CA ALA A 18 -13.50 2.83 10.34
C ALA A 18 -13.92 2.93 11.82
N ASP A 19 -14.62 1.91 12.31
CA ASP A 19 -15.16 1.86 13.68
C ASP A 19 -14.09 1.51 14.73
N SER A 20 -13.05 0.77 14.34
CA SER A 20 -11.97 0.31 15.22
C SER A 20 -10.59 0.42 14.58
N THR A 21 -9.52 0.25 15.37
CA THR A 21 -8.14 0.24 14.85
C THR A 21 -7.88 -1.01 14.00
N GLU A 22 -8.48 -2.13 14.36
CA GLU A 22 -8.48 -3.38 13.63
C GLU A 22 -9.11 -3.19 12.25
N ASP A 23 -10.25 -2.50 12.18
CA ASP A 23 -10.91 -2.17 10.91
C ASP A 23 -10.07 -1.22 10.07
N MET A 24 -9.35 -0.26 10.69
CA MET A 24 -8.38 0.57 9.95
C MET A 24 -7.27 -0.29 9.34
N ILE A 25 -6.72 -1.26 10.08
CA ILE A 25 -5.68 -2.16 9.59
C ILE A 25 -6.22 -3.01 8.44
N LEU A 26 -7.43 -3.53 8.54
CA LEU A 26 -8.08 -4.26 7.46
C LEU A 26 -8.33 -3.36 6.24
N ALA A 27 -8.85 -2.16 6.45
CA ALA A 27 -9.12 -1.20 5.39
C ALA A 27 -7.85 -0.83 4.61
N MET A 28 -6.75 -0.58 5.31
CA MET A 28 -5.47 -0.22 4.69
C MET A 28 -4.83 -1.35 3.88
N ASN A 29 -5.13 -2.62 4.17
CA ASN A 29 -4.36 -3.75 3.65
C ASN A 29 -5.18 -4.76 2.83
N TRP A 30 -6.49 -4.83 3.05
CA TRP A 30 -7.36 -5.89 2.54
C TRP A 30 -8.69 -5.37 1.96
N GLN A 31 -8.94 -4.07 1.98
CA GLN A 31 -10.11 -3.48 1.33
C GLN A 31 -9.66 -2.59 0.17
N PRO A 32 -10.49 -2.46 -0.88
CA PRO A 32 -10.20 -1.56 -1.97
C PRO A 32 -10.32 -0.10 -1.52
N THR A 33 -9.52 0.78 -2.12
CA THR A 33 -9.65 2.24 -1.94
C THR A 33 -9.59 2.95 -3.28
N LEU A 34 -10.27 4.08 -3.38
CA LEU A 34 -10.19 5.01 -4.50
C LEU A 34 -9.71 6.37 -3.99
N SER A 35 -8.63 6.86 -4.58
CA SER A 35 -8.10 8.19 -4.31
C SER A 35 -8.02 9.00 -5.61
N ILE A 36 -8.39 10.28 -5.54
CA ILE A 36 -8.07 11.24 -6.60
C ILE A 36 -6.67 11.77 -6.30
N ILE A 37 -5.71 11.46 -7.17
CA ILE A 37 -4.28 11.78 -7.00
C ILE A 37 -3.81 12.90 -7.94
N GLY A 38 -4.70 13.45 -8.75
CA GLY A 38 -4.44 14.57 -9.65
C GLY A 38 -5.72 15.09 -10.27
N ALA A 39 -5.71 16.34 -10.70
CA ALA A 39 -6.82 16.98 -11.39
C ALA A 39 -6.30 18.00 -12.41
N ASP A 40 -6.91 18.03 -13.59
CA ASP A 40 -6.64 18.98 -14.67
C ASP A 40 -7.95 19.62 -15.17
N GLY A 41 -7.85 20.68 -15.98
CA GLY A 41 -9.01 21.45 -16.44
C GLY A 41 -9.65 22.35 -15.37
N MET A 42 -8.95 22.57 -14.25
CA MET A 42 -9.36 23.46 -13.16
C MET A 42 -8.31 24.56 -12.93
N PRO A 43 -8.65 25.85 -13.17
CA PRO A 43 -7.71 26.93 -12.91
C PRO A 43 -7.47 27.09 -11.39
N PRO A 44 -6.24 27.48 -10.96
CA PRO A 44 -5.99 27.85 -9.58
C PRO A 44 -6.94 28.95 -9.11
N VAL A 45 -7.37 28.88 -7.85
CA VAL A 45 -8.35 29.82 -7.26
C VAL A 45 -7.96 31.28 -7.47
N GLN A 46 -6.66 31.59 -7.41
CA GLN A 46 -6.11 32.94 -7.52
C GLN A 46 -6.30 33.56 -8.90
N VAL A 47 -6.50 32.74 -9.94
CA VAL A 47 -6.63 33.19 -11.35
C VAL A 47 -7.95 32.77 -11.99
N ALA A 48 -8.78 32.01 -11.28
CA ALA A 48 -10.06 31.54 -11.78
C ALA A 48 -11.02 32.72 -12.03
N GLY A 49 -11.73 32.68 -13.16
CA GLY A 49 -12.84 33.59 -13.48
C GLY A 49 -14.20 32.90 -13.36
N ASN A 50 -15.28 33.63 -13.65
CA ASN A 50 -16.66 33.13 -13.60
C ASN A 50 -17.09 32.46 -14.93
N VAL A 51 -16.24 31.59 -15.49
CA VAL A 51 -16.49 30.92 -16.78
C VAL A 51 -16.98 29.49 -16.56
N LEU A 52 -17.84 29.01 -17.47
CA LEU A 52 -18.15 27.59 -17.57
C LEU A 52 -16.93 26.86 -18.14
N ARG A 53 -16.39 25.92 -17.38
CA ARG A 53 -15.23 25.10 -17.80
C ARG A 53 -15.67 24.08 -18.85
N THR A 54 -14.80 23.78 -19.80
CA THR A 54 -15.07 22.85 -20.90
C THR A 54 -14.98 21.39 -20.49
N ASN A 55 -14.08 21.06 -19.54
CA ASN A 55 -13.86 19.70 -19.05
C ASN A 55 -13.31 19.70 -17.62
N THR A 56 -13.24 18.52 -17.01
CA THR A 56 -12.51 18.24 -15.77
C THR A 56 -11.85 16.88 -15.93
N ASP A 57 -10.55 16.80 -15.72
CA ASP A 57 -9.82 15.54 -15.77
C ASP A 57 -9.42 15.15 -14.35
N LEU A 58 -9.60 13.90 -13.98
CA LEU A 58 -9.22 13.39 -12.65
C LEU A 58 -8.32 12.17 -12.81
N LYS A 59 -7.18 12.17 -12.13
CA LYS A 59 -6.33 10.98 -12.04
C LYS A 59 -6.78 10.13 -10.86
N LEU A 60 -7.34 8.96 -11.17
CA LEU A 60 -7.86 8.02 -10.19
C LEU A 60 -6.81 6.96 -9.86
N SER A 61 -6.59 6.70 -8.57
CA SER A 61 -5.73 5.63 -8.06
C SER A 61 -6.57 4.65 -7.28
N PHE A 62 -6.54 3.39 -7.71
CA PHE A 62 -7.24 2.30 -7.05
C PHE A 62 -6.24 1.43 -6.30
N ARG A 63 -6.47 1.20 -5.00
CA ARG A 63 -5.87 0.04 -4.31
C ARG A 63 -6.86 -1.11 -4.39
N ILE A 64 -6.35 -2.29 -4.70
CA ILE A 64 -7.12 -3.53 -4.73
C ILE A 64 -6.54 -4.52 -3.72
N PRO A 65 -7.37 -5.36 -3.08
CA PRO A 65 -6.87 -6.43 -2.22
C PRO A 65 -6.04 -7.46 -2.99
N PRO A 66 -5.10 -8.16 -2.33
CA PRO A 66 -4.40 -9.30 -2.94
C PRO A 66 -5.37 -10.39 -3.44
N GLY A 67 -5.03 -11.02 -4.57
CA GLY A 67 -5.86 -12.05 -5.20
C GLY A 67 -6.97 -11.52 -6.12
N VAL A 68 -7.13 -10.20 -6.22
CA VAL A 68 -7.96 -9.56 -7.23
C VAL A 68 -7.15 -9.33 -8.51
N ASP A 69 -7.69 -9.76 -9.64
CA ASP A 69 -7.12 -9.51 -10.96
C ASP A 69 -7.29 -8.03 -11.35
N SER A 70 -6.16 -7.33 -11.46
CA SER A 70 -6.13 -5.90 -11.72
C SER A 70 -6.61 -5.50 -13.12
N GLU A 71 -6.48 -6.38 -14.12
CA GLU A 71 -6.97 -6.13 -15.48
C GLU A 71 -8.51 -6.13 -15.50
N SER A 72 -9.14 -7.12 -14.85
CA SER A 72 -10.60 -7.16 -14.71
C SER A 72 -11.17 -5.94 -14.00
N VAL A 73 -10.44 -5.39 -13.02
CA VAL A 73 -10.84 -4.17 -12.30
C VAL A 73 -10.79 -2.96 -13.21
N LEU A 74 -9.76 -2.82 -14.05
CA LEU A 74 -9.68 -1.73 -15.03
C LEU A 74 -10.82 -1.77 -16.03
N GLU A 75 -11.10 -2.95 -16.60
CA GLU A 75 -12.21 -3.13 -17.54
C GLU A 75 -13.54 -2.76 -16.87
N ARG A 76 -13.74 -3.22 -15.63
CA ARG A 76 -14.97 -2.95 -14.89
C ARG A 76 -15.10 -1.47 -14.52
N ALA A 77 -14.02 -0.82 -14.12
CA ALA A 77 -14.00 0.61 -13.82
C ALA A 77 -14.37 1.43 -15.07
N LYS A 78 -13.79 1.10 -16.23
CA LYS A 78 -14.13 1.74 -17.50
C LYS A 78 -15.61 1.62 -17.81
N GLN A 79 -16.15 0.40 -17.77
CA GLN A 79 -17.56 0.15 -18.02
C GLN A 79 -18.46 0.96 -17.08
N ILE A 80 -18.15 0.98 -15.78
CA ILE A 80 -18.98 1.68 -14.79
C ILE A 80 -18.93 3.20 -15.01
N LEU A 81 -17.74 3.75 -15.24
CA LEU A 81 -17.56 5.20 -15.37
C LEU A 81 -18.15 5.75 -16.67
N GLU A 82 -18.18 4.97 -17.75
CA GLU A 82 -18.66 5.41 -19.07
C GLU A 82 -20.12 5.00 -19.38
N ALA A 83 -20.77 4.18 -18.55
CA ALA A 83 -22.05 3.55 -18.89
C ALA A 83 -23.23 4.51 -19.07
N ASP A 84 -23.35 5.54 -18.22
CA ASP A 84 -24.51 6.44 -18.20
C ASP A 84 -24.06 7.89 -17.94
N PRO A 85 -23.45 8.55 -18.93
CA PRO A 85 -22.95 9.90 -18.76
C PRO A 85 -24.13 10.87 -18.59
N PRO A 86 -24.18 11.63 -17.48
CA PRO A 86 -25.33 12.47 -17.19
C PRO A 86 -25.42 13.63 -18.18
N TYR A 87 -26.65 13.97 -18.57
CA TYR A 87 -26.98 15.14 -19.39
C TYR A 87 -26.30 15.21 -20.77
N GLY A 88 -25.88 14.07 -21.32
CA GLY A 88 -25.19 14.02 -22.62
C GLY A 88 -23.74 14.48 -22.58
N ALA A 89 -23.12 14.48 -21.39
CA ALA A 89 -21.68 14.71 -21.27
C ALA A 89 -20.87 13.64 -22.01
N GLU A 90 -19.66 14.00 -22.42
CA GLU A 90 -18.66 13.04 -22.88
C GLU A 90 -17.83 12.60 -21.68
N VAL A 91 -17.78 11.29 -21.43
CA VAL A 91 -16.97 10.70 -20.35
C VAL A 91 -16.06 9.66 -20.96
N THR A 92 -14.76 9.80 -20.70
CA THR A 92 -13.73 8.84 -21.10
C THR A 92 -12.89 8.47 -19.89
N PHE A 93 -12.65 7.17 -19.73
CA PHE A 93 -11.71 6.58 -18.80
C PHE A 93 -10.59 5.89 -19.57
N SER A 94 -9.38 6.40 -19.39
CA SER A 94 -8.15 5.90 -20.01
C SER A 94 -7.29 5.22 -18.94
N PRO A 95 -7.13 3.88 -18.99
CA PRO A 95 -6.26 3.18 -18.05
C PRO A 95 -4.78 3.59 -18.21
N ASP A 96 -4.10 3.76 -17.07
CA ASP A 96 -2.63 3.73 -16.98
C ASP A 96 -2.18 2.25 -16.82
N SER A 97 -1.05 1.99 -16.14
CA SER A 97 -0.63 0.65 -15.74
C SER A 97 -1.44 0.11 -14.55
N CYS A 98 -1.74 -1.19 -14.56
CA CYS A 98 -2.23 -1.93 -13.40
C CYS A 98 -1.20 -2.93 -12.87
N ALA A 99 -1.42 -3.42 -11.66
CA ALA A 99 -0.65 -4.49 -11.06
C ALA A 99 -1.48 -5.21 -10.00
N ASP A 100 -1.34 -6.53 -9.96
CA ASP A 100 -1.98 -7.36 -8.94
C ASP A 100 -1.33 -7.18 -7.57
N GLY A 101 -2.12 -7.40 -6.53
CA GLY A 101 -1.64 -7.47 -5.15
C GLY A 101 -0.86 -8.76 -4.86
N PHE A 102 -0.02 -8.72 -3.84
CA PHE A 102 0.73 -9.88 -3.35
C PHE A 102 0.27 -10.26 -1.95
N HIS A 103 0.10 -11.56 -1.71
CA HIS A 103 -0.17 -12.11 -0.39
C HIS A 103 0.80 -13.27 -0.11
N ALA A 104 1.74 -13.06 0.81
CA ALA A 104 2.72 -14.08 1.15
C ALA A 104 2.05 -15.32 1.77
N PRO A 105 2.43 -16.54 1.36
CA PRO A 105 2.10 -17.75 2.10
C PRO A 105 2.65 -17.69 3.55
N PRO A 106 2.06 -18.44 4.50
CA PRO A 106 2.59 -18.52 5.86
C PRO A 106 4.07 -18.91 5.89
N LEU A 107 4.88 -18.16 6.64
CA LEU A 107 6.30 -18.44 6.78
C LEU A 107 6.52 -19.67 7.67
N GLY A 108 6.86 -20.80 7.05
CA GLY A 108 7.07 -22.09 7.72
C GLY A 108 8.54 -22.52 7.82
N GLY A 109 8.74 -23.66 8.48
CA GLY A 109 9.99 -24.42 8.44
C GLY A 109 11.22 -23.70 9.01
N ALA A 110 12.38 -23.99 8.40
CA ALA A 110 13.68 -23.52 8.88
C ALA A 110 13.80 -21.99 8.88
N VAL A 111 13.22 -21.30 7.90
CA VAL A 111 13.29 -19.83 7.80
C VAL A 111 12.55 -19.17 8.96
N SER A 112 11.34 -19.64 9.28
CA SER A 112 10.52 -19.14 10.40
C SER A 112 11.22 -19.31 11.75
N LYS A 113 11.86 -20.46 11.97
CA LYS A 113 12.66 -20.73 13.17
C LYS A 113 13.89 -19.82 13.24
N ALA A 114 14.65 -19.74 12.14
CA ALA A 114 15.89 -18.96 12.07
C ALA A 114 15.66 -17.47 12.33
N ILE A 115 14.62 -16.88 11.73
CA ILE A 115 14.32 -15.45 11.93
C ILE A 115 13.81 -15.17 13.34
N ASN A 116 13.03 -16.09 13.93
CA ASN A 116 12.57 -15.96 15.30
C ASN A 116 13.73 -15.98 16.30
N GLU A 117 14.64 -16.96 16.16
CA GLU A 117 15.84 -17.07 16.98
C GLU A 117 16.75 -15.84 16.81
N ALA A 118 17.08 -15.47 15.57
CA ALA A 118 17.94 -14.32 15.28
C ALA A 118 17.37 -13.00 15.84
N SER A 119 16.08 -12.74 15.62
CA SER A 119 15.42 -11.53 16.12
C SER A 119 15.40 -11.50 17.65
N THR A 120 15.01 -12.61 18.29
CA THR A 120 14.93 -12.69 19.75
C THR A 120 16.31 -12.53 20.38
N THR A 121 17.35 -13.16 19.84
CA THR A 121 18.72 -13.05 20.35
C THR A 121 19.31 -11.65 20.18
N LEU A 122 19.11 -11.02 19.02
CA LEU A 122 19.77 -9.74 18.70
C LEU A 122 18.98 -8.52 19.18
N THR A 123 17.66 -8.65 19.37
CA THR A 123 16.78 -7.52 19.68
C THR A 123 15.94 -7.70 20.94
N GLY A 124 15.86 -8.92 21.49
CA GLY A 124 14.98 -9.27 22.60
C GLY A 124 13.50 -9.37 22.21
N LEU A 125 13.16 -9.20 20.92
CA LEU A 125 11.79 -9.18 20.42
C LEU A 125 11.62 -10.19 19.27
N PRO A 126 10.48 -10.90 19.20
CA PRO A 126 10.18 -11.77 18.06
C PRO A 126 9.88 -10.92 16.81
N PRO A 127 10.03 -11.49 15.60
CA PRO A 127 9.57 -10.85 14.38
C PRO A 127 8.04 -10.76 14.39
N LEU A 128 7.50 -9.68 13.83
CA LEU A 128 6.06 -9.47 13.69
C LEU A 128 5.69 -9.50 12.21
N ALA A 129 4.68 -10.32 11.86
CA ALA A 129 4.05 -10.25 10.55
C ALA A 129 3.19 -8.99 10.47
N SER A 130 3.38 -8.22 9.41
CA SER A 130 2.61 -7.02 9.12
C SER A 130 2.24 -7.00 7.65
N TRP A 131 1.20 -6.25 7.32
CA TRP A 131 0.79 -5.99 5.95
C TRP A 131 1.17 -4.57 5.55
N THR A 132 1.16 -4.29 4.26
CA THR A 132 1.41 -2.94 3.72
C THR A 132 0.45 -2.69 2.57
N GLY A 133 -0.35 -1.62 2.65
CA GLY A 133 -1.29 -1.20 1.60
C GLY A 133 -0.66 -0.64 0.32
N GLY A 134 0.67 -0.68 0.22
CA GLY A 134 1.41 -0.33 -0.99
C GLY A 134 1.34 -1.45 -2.04
N THR A 135 1.96 -1.21 -3.18
CA THR A 135 2.06 -2.21 -4.26
C THR A 135 3.50 -2.31 -4.71
N ILE A 136 4.02 -3.53 -4.74
CA ILE A 136 5.32 -3.87 -5.33
C ILE A 136 5.03 -4.92 -6.40
N PRO A 137 4.76 -4.53 -7.67
CA PRO A 137 4.27 -5.44 -8.72
C PRO A 137 5.15 -6.67 -8.93
N PHE A 138 6.46 -6.51 -8.69
CA PHE A 138 7.43 -7.59 -8.75
C PHE A 138 7.08 -8.76 -7.82
N MET A 139 6.47 -8.51 -6.67
CA MET A 139 6.11 -9.57 -5.72
C MET A 139 5.01 -10.48 -6.24
N ALA A 140 3.98 -9.91 -6.87
CA ALA A 140 2.91 -10.68 -7.50
C ALA A 140 3.45 -11.53 -8.67
N MET A 141 4.34 -10.95 -9.49
CA MET A 141 5.01 -11.68 -10.57
C MET A 141 5.85 -12.86 -10.04
N MET A 142 6.60 -12.65 -8.95
CA MET A 142 7.41 -13.70 -8.34
C MET A 142 6.56 -14.80 -7.72
N GLN A 143 5.42 -14.45 -7.11
CA GLN A 143 4.47 -15.42 -6.57
C GLN A 143 3.87 -16.31 -7.67
N GLY A 144 3.46 -15.72 -8.80
CA GLY A 144 2.95 -16.49 -9.94
C GLY A 144 4.02 -17.39 -10.57
N LYS A 145 5.27 -16.91 -10.65
CA LYS A 145 6.38 -17.64 -11.26
C LYS A 145 6.96 -18.75 -10.37
N TYR A 146 6.97 -18.53 -9.06
CA TYR A 146 7.55 -19.43 -8.07
C TYR A 146 6.56 -19.70 -6.93
N PRO A 147 5.50 -20.50 -7.16
CA PRO A 147 4.43 -20.72 -6.18
C PRO A 147 4.93 -21.39 -4.89
N GLU A 148 5.98 -22.20 -4.98
CA GLU A 148 6.60 -22.89 -3.83
C GLU A 148 7.70 -22.06 -3.15
N ALA A 149 7.94 -20.83 -3.58
CA ALA A 149 8.96 -19.99 -2.95
C ALA A 149 8.52 -19.51 -1.57
N THR A 150 9.46 -19.49 -0.64
CA THR A 150 9.31 -18.82 0.65
C THR A 150 9.61 -17.34 0.50
N PHE A 151 8.68 -16.48 0.93
CA PHE A 151 8.83 -15.04 0.85
C PHE A 151 9.09 -14.43 2.23
N LEU A 152 10.20 -13.69 2.35
CA LEU A 152 10.47 -12.82 3.49
C LEU A 152 10.50 -11.37 2.99
N CYS A 153 9.33 -10.71 3.00
CA CYS A 153 9.20 -9.32 2.60
C CYS A 153 9.39 -8.44 3.83
N THR A 154 10.48 -7.68 3.87
CA THR A 154 10.80 -6.81 5.01
C THR A 154 11.60 -5.60 4.57
N GLY A 155 11.71 -4.62 5.44
CA GLY A 155 12.39 -3.36 5.18
C GLY A 155 12.50 -2.52 6.45
N SER A 156 13.23 -1.43 6.35
CA SER A 156 13.50 -0.50 7.45
C SER A 156 12.52 0.67 7.52
N SER A 157 11.51 0.70 6.65
CA SER A 157 10.44 1.70 6.65
C SER A 157 9.54 1.50 7.86
N GLY A 158 9.69 2.39 8.84
CA GLY A 158 8.85 2.48 10.04
C GLY A 158 8.19 3.85 10.17
N PRO A 159 7.51 4.13 11.30
CA PRO A 159 6.87 5.42 11.55
C PRO A 159 7.84 6.59 11.35
N GLY A 160 7.39 7.61 10.60
CA GLY A 160 8.18 8.81 10.28
C GLY A 160 9.28 8.61 9.23
N ASN A 161 9.35 7.46 8.53
CA ASN A 161 10.26 7.28 7.39
C ASN A 161 9.89 8.18 6.19
N ASN A 162 8.60 8.49 6.01
CA ASN A 162 8.06 9.36 4.95
C ASN A 162 8.44 8.95 3.52
N ALA A 163 8.45 7.64 3.21
CA ALA A 163 8.63 7.19 1.84
C ALA A 163 7.67 7.91 0.88
N HIS A 164 8.19 8.47 -0.21
CA HIS A 164 7.45 9.29 -1.20
C HIS A 164 6.91 10.64 -0.67
N GLY A 165 7.31 11.07 0.52
CA GLY A 165 6.91 12.34 1.12
C GLY A 165 8.11 13.27 1.39
N PRO A 166 7.85 14.51 1.84
CA PRO A 166 8.90 15.38 2.34
C PRO A 166 9.65 14.74 3.53
N ASP A 167 10.94 15.06 3.64
CA ASP A 167 11.83 14.59 4.70
C ASP A 167 11.92 13.05 4.81
N GLU A 168 11.92 12.36 3.66
CA GLU A 168 12.18 10.92 3.59
C GLU A 168 13.52 10.57 4.27
N LYS A 169 13.49 9.64 5.22
CA LYS A 169 14.65 9.35 6.08
C LYS A 169 14.66 7.94 6.63
N LEU A 170 15.88 7.43 6.86
CA LEU A 170 16.10 6.09 7.38
C LEU A 170 16.43 6.10 8.88
N HIS A 171 15.73 5.29 9.68
CA HIS A 171 16.12 5.10 11.08
C HIS A 171 17.34 4.17 11.17
N ILE A 172 18.52 4.76 11.39
CA ILE A 172 19.81 4.04 11.39
C ILE A 172 19.86 2.89 12.41
N PRO A 173 19.43 3.05 13.67
CA PRO A 173 19.43 1.94 14.63
C PRO A 173 18.56 0.76 14.19
N SER A 174 17.34 1.02 13.68
CA SER A 174 16.45 -0.05 13.20
C SER A 174 17.03 -0.75 11.98
N SER A 175 17.62 0.00 11.06
CA SER A 175 18.21 -0.55 9.84
C SER A 175 19.40 -1.46 10.15
N LYS A 176 20.27 -1.06 11.08
CA LYS A 176 21.39 -1.91 11.55
C LYS A 176 20.90 -3.21 12.18
N ARG A 177 19.85 -3.14 13.02
CA ARG A 177 19.25 -4.33 13.64
C ARG A 177 18.64 -5.26 12.59
N LEU A 178 17.88 -4.71 11.64
CA LEU A 178 17.30 -5.46 10.54
C LEU A 178 18.39 -6.20 9.74
N THR A 179 19.45 -5.50 9.33
CA THR A 179 20.57 -6.11 8.61
C THR A 179 21.23 -7.23 9.41
N ALA A 180 21.46 -7.04 10.72
CA ALA A 180 22.06 -8.07 11.56
C ALA A 180 21.16 -9.32 11.69
N VAL A 181 19.86 -9.12 11.92
CA VAL A 181 18.88 -10.22 12.01
C VAL A 181 18.78 -10.98 10.68
N LEU A 182 18.72 -10.28 9.55
CA LEU A 182 18.67 -10.93 8.23
C LEU A 182 19.95 -11.70 7.94
N SER A 183 21.12 -11.13 8.26
CA SER A 183 22.40 -11.82 8.08
C SER A 183 22.48 -13.10 8.92
N ALA A 184 22.05 -13.04 10.19
CA ALA A 184 22.02 -14.22 11.06
C ALA A 184 21.01 -15.27 10.58
N THR A 185 19.84 -14.83 10.10
CA THR A 185 18.81 -15.71 9.52
C THR A 185 19.35 -16.45 8.29
N VAL A 186 19.97 -15.74 7.35
CA VAL A 186 20.56 -16.34 6.14
C VAL A 186 21.68 -17.31 6.49
N ALA A 187 22.56 -16.96 7.43
CA ALA A 187 23.63 -17.84 7.89
C ALA A 187 23.08 -19.15 8.48
N ALA A 188 22.00 -19.08 9.27
CA ALA A 188 21.39 -20.24 9.91
C ALA A 188 20.68 -21.20 8.95
N ILE A 189 20.19 -20.71 7.80
CA ILE A 189 19.52 -21.56 6.78
C ILE A 189 20.46 -22.01 5.66
N SER A 190 21.68 -21.46 5.61
CA SER A 190 22.69 -21.80 4.57
C SER A 190 23.71 -22.84 5.05
N GLY A 191 23.75 -23.14 6.35
CA GLY A 191 24.60 -24.18 6.95
C GLY A 191 23.82 -25.47 7.17
#